data_AF-A0A953MSP6-F1
#
_entry.id   AF-A0A953MSP6-F1
#
_cell.length_a   1.000
_cell.length_b   1.000
_cell.length_c   1.000
_cell.angle_alpha   90.00
_cell.angle_beta   90.00
_cell.angle_gamma   90.00
#
_symmetry.space_group_name_H-M   'P 1'
#
loop_
_entity.id
_entity.type
_entity.pdbx_description
1 polymer ?
#
loop_
_entity_poly.entity_id
_entity_poly.type
_entity_poly.pdbx_seq_one_letter_code
_entity_poly.pdbx_strand_id
1 'polypeptide(L)'
;MIRFRPIAIAVFLLLILFFVSTDLAAASSPQHDSTGVKTEVAADHVLPSTIMVLPFVLLLLMIATGPLFYHHFWEKHYPKVSIVLALITASYYLIVLHDMHSLRHTLAEYLSFIALLSSLFVASGGILIKVDKKSTPFINVLFLLFGAVISN
;
A
#
# COMPACT_ATOMS: atom_id res chain seq x y z
N MET A 1 27.74 6.27 -20.64
CA MET A 1 26.38 5.79 -20.99
C MET A 1 26.14 4.46 -20.25
N ILE A 2 25.86 4.55 -18.94
CA ILE A 2 25.78 3.38 -18.03
C ILE A 2 24.30 3.02 -17.87
N ARG A 3 23.95 1.78 -18.20
CA ARG A 3 22.59 1.23 -18.09
C ARG A 3 22.24 1.14 -16.60
N PHE A 4 21.43 2.08 -16.08
CA PHE A 4 20.95 2.08 -14.68
C PHE A 4 19.87 1.02 -14.38
N ARG A 5 19.25 0.47 -15.44
CA ARG A 5 18.17 -0.52 -15.37
C ARG A 5 18.45 -1.80 -14.56
N PRO A 6 19.65 -2.42 -14.60
CA PRO A 6 19.93 -3.62 -13.82
C PRO A 6 20.27 -3.32 -12.36
N ILE A 7 20.75 -2.12 -12.02
CA ILE A 7 21.21 -1.80 -10.67
C ILE A 7 20.02 -1.69 -9.71
N ALA A 8 18.95 -0.98 -10.08
CA ALA A 8 17.80 -0.87 -9.17
C ALA A 8 17.00 -2.19 -9.10
N ILE A 9 16.97 -2.98 -10.17
CA ILE A 9 16.40 -4.35 -10.14
C ILE A 9 17.24 -5.23 -9.22
N ALA A 10 18.57 -5.12 -9.27
CA ALA A 10 19.47 -5.84 -8.37
C ALA A 10 19.30 -5.41 -6.91
N VAL A 11 19.13 -4.11 -6.64
CA VAL A 11 18.86 -3.60 -5.27
C VAL A 11 17.49 -4.08 -4.78
N PHE A 12 16.47 -4.07 -5.63
CA PHE A 12 15.14 -4.61 -5.29
C PHE A 12 15.18 -6.12 -5.02
N LEU A 13 15.85 -6.88 -5.88
CA LEU A 13 16.06 -8.31 -5.66
C LEU A 13 16.92 -8.57 -4.42
N LEU A 14 17.92 -7.75 -4.15
CA LEU A 14 18.79 -7.86 -2.97
C LEU A 14 18.05 -7.51 -1.68
N LEU A 15 17.13 -6.54 -1.70
CA LEU A 15 16.25 -6.24 -0.57
C LEU A 15 15.26 -7.38 -0.33
N ILE A 16 14.67 -7.95 -1.39
CA ILE A 16 13.83 -9.14 -1.30
C ILE A 16 14.63 -10.33 -0.74
N LEU A 17 15.85 -10.57 -1.22
CA LEU A 17 16.67 -11.72 -0.87
C LEU A 17 17.29 -11.59 0.53
N PHE A 18 17.68 -10.38 0.94
CA PHE A 18 18.09 -10.07 2.32
C PHE A 18 16.94 -10.33 3.30
N PHE A 19 15.72 -9.94 2.95
CA PHE A 19 14.55 -10.14 3.80
C PHE A 19 14.12 -11.62 3.87
N VAL A 20 14.15 -12.34 2.76
CA VAL A 20 13.95 -13.81 2.71
C VAL A 20 15.01 -14.55 3.53
N SER A 21 16.26 -14.06 3.53
CA SER A 21 17.34 -14.65 4.34
C SER A 21 17.12 -14.44 5.84
N THR A 22 16.57 -13.29 6.24
CA THR A 22 16.18 -13.06 7.64
C THR A 22 15.01 -13.93 8.09
N ASP A 23 14.07 -14.27 7.20
CA ASP A 23 13.00 -15.25 7.47
C ASP A 23 13.54 -16.67 7.69
N LEU A 24 14.49 -17.12 6.86
CA LEU A 24 15.10 -18.44 7.00
C LEU A 24 15.90 -18.57 8.32
N ALA A 25 16.54 -17.46 8.74
CA ALA A 25 17.23 -17.38 10.02
C ALA A 25 16.25 -17.35 11.20
N ALA A 26 15.16 -16.56 11.13
CA ALA A 26 14.16 -16.46 12.19
C ALA A 26 13.34 -17.76 12.38
N ALA A 27 13.08 -18.49 11.29
CA ALA A 27 12.40 -19.79 11.32
C ALA A 27 13.25 -20.92 11.94
N SER A 28 14.55 -20.71 12.13
CA SER A 28 15.47 -21.68 12.75
C SER A 28 15.66 -21.48 14.27
N SER A 29 14.95 -20.52 14.87
CA SER A 29 14.98 -20.24 16.30
C SER A 29 14.27 -21.37 17.08
N PRO A 30 14.93 -22.06 18.03
CA PRO A 30 14.26 -23.05 18.88
C PRO A 30 13.23 -22.37 19.77
N GLN A 31 11.98 -22.84 19.71
CA GLN A 31 10.89 -22.39 20.57
C GLN A 31 11.20 -22.76 22.03
N HIS A 32 11.43 -21.76 22.88
CA HIS A 32 11.69 -21.99 24.29
C HIS A 32 10.37 -22.32 25.00
N ASP A 33 10.27 -23.57 25.44
CA ASP A 33 9.19 -24.15 26.24
C ASP A 33 8.91 -23.31 27.50
N SER A 34 7.64 -23.09 27.81
CA SER A 34 7.20 -22.50 29.08
C SER A 34 5.88 -23.15 29.48
N THR A 35 6.02 -24.23 30.23
CA THR A 35 4.99 -24.93 30.99
C THR A 35 4.14 -23.98 31.85
N GLY A 36 2.81 -24.09 31.68
CA GLY A 36 1.75 -24.01 32.69
C GLY A 36 1.72 -22.81 33.67
N VAL A 37 0.71 -21.95 33.53
CA VAL A 37 -0.30 -21.58 34.56
C VAL A 37 -1.41 -20.80 33.84
N LYS A 38 -2.67 -21.20 34.08
CA LYS A 38 -3.86 -20.44 33.67
C LYS A 38 -3.97 -19.22 34.58
N THR A 39 -3.79 -18.02 34.04
CA THR A 39 -4.18 -16.78 34.71
C THR A 39 -4.86 -15.90 33.66
N GLU A 40 -6.12 -15.54 33.92
CA GLU A 40 -6.84 -14.52 33.18
C GLU A 40 -6.03 -13.21 33.23
N VAL A 41 -5.36 -12.89 32.12
CA VAL A 41 -4.74 -11.59 31.88
C VAL A 41 -5.26 -11.14 30.53
N ALA A 42 -5.65 -9.86 30.47
CA ALA A 42 -6.21 -9.14 29.34
C ALA A 42 -5.83 -9.77 28.00
N ALA A 43 -6.84 -10.09 27.19
CA ALA A 43 -6.68 -10.67 25.85
C ALA A 43 -5.48 -10.05 25.14
N ASP A 44 -4.35 -10.77 25.15
CA ASP A 44 -3.18 -10.44 24.35
C ASP A 44 -3.70 -10.41 22.92
N HIS A 45 -4.00 -9.20 22.44
CA HIS A 45 -4.18 -8.96 21.03
C HIS A 45 -2.80 -9.20 20.45
N VAL A 46 -2.53 -10.48 20.13
CA VAL A 46 -1.38 -10.88 19.35
C VAL A 46 -1.51 -10.10 18.06
N LEU A 47 -0.77 -8.99 17.98
CA LEU A 47 -0.79 -8.13 16.83
C LEU A 47 -0.42 -9.02 15.65
N PRO A 48 -1.21 -9.02 14.56
CA PRO A 48 -0.89 -9.81 13.39
C PRO A 48 0.55 -9.50 12.99
N SER A 49 1.31 -10.55 12.65
CA SER A 49 2.74 -10.42 12.37
C SER A 49 2.96 -9.27 11.38
N THR A 50 3.92 -8.39 11.67
CA THR A 50 4.21 -7.19 10.86
C THR A 50 4.48 -7.54 9.39
N ILE A 51 4.86 -8.79 9.12
CA ILE A 51 5.07 -9.41 7.81
C ILE A 51 3.80 -9.38 6.94
N MET A 52 2.59 -9.35 7.50
CA MET A 52 1.35 -9.29 6.73
C MET A 52 1.18 -7.96 5.96
N VAL A 53 1.81 -6.87 6.42
CA VAL A 53 1.75 -5.54 5.79
C VAL A 53 2.75 -5.42 4.62
N LEU A 54 3.65 -6.40 4.48
CA LEU A 54 4.73 -6.41 3.49
C LEU A 54 4.27 -6.20 2.03
N PRO A 55 3.27 -6.93 1.48
CA PRO A 55 2.82 -6.70 0.11
C PRO A 55 2.32 -5.27 -0.10
N PHE A 56 1.72 -4.65 0.92
CA PHE A 56 1.27 -3.28 0.85
C PHE A 56 2.43 -2.28 0.86
N VAL A 57 3.41 -2.44 1.76
CA VAL A 57 4.61 -1.58 1.80
C VAL A 57 5.42 -1.69 0.52
N LEU A 58 5.56 -2.91 -0.02
CA LEU A 58 6.24 -3.13 -1.29
C LEU A 58 5.50 -2.46 -2.44
N LEU A 59 4.16 -2.54 -2.47
CA LEU A 59 3.33 -1.81 -3.43
C LEU A 59 3.58 -0.29 -3.33
N LEU A 60 3.54 0.27 -2.10
CA LEU A 60 3.76 1.69 -1.85
C LEU A 60 5.16 2.15 -2.31
N LEU A 61 6.18 1.36 -2.01
CA LEU A 61 7.55 1.63 -2.45
C LEU A 61 7.65 1.58 -3.98
N MET A 62 7.00 0.61 -4.63
CA MET A 62 6.99 0.52 -6.08
C MET A 62 6.22 1.68 -6.76
N ILE A 63 5.10 2.15 -6.22
CA ILE A 63 4.40 3.31 -6.80
C ILE A 63 5.18 4.62 -6.64
N ALA A 64 5.95 4.76 -5.55
CA ALA A 64 6.79 5.93 -5.31
C ALA A 64 8.04 5.93 -6.20
N THR A 65 8.71 4.78 -6.32
CA THR A 65 9.99 4.65 -7.03
C THR A 65 9.84 4.33 -8.51
N GLY A 66 8.76 3.66 -8.91
CA GLY A 66 8.52 3.20 -10.29
C GLY A 66 8.53 4.33 -11.31
N PRO A 67 7.76 5.42 -11.11
CA PRO A 67 7.78 6.58 -12.01
C PRO A 67 9.14 7.29 -12.05
N LEU A 68 9.85 7.34 -10.91
CA LEU A 68 11.11 8.06 -10.76
C LEU A 68 12.28 7.37 -11.50
N PHE A 69 12.35 6.04 -11.45
CA PHE A 69 13.46 5.29 -12.04
C PHE A 69 13.14 4.69 -13.43
N TYR A 70 11.87 4.32 -13.70
CA TYR A 70 11.49 3.55 -14.90
C TYR A 70 10.13 3.92 -15.49
N HIS A 71 9.87 5.21 -15.66
CA HIS A 71 8.63 5.78 -16.20
C HIS A 71 7.96 4.94 -17.31
N HIS A 72 8.66 4.68 -18.44
CA HIS A 72 8.08 3.99 -19.60
C HIS A 72 7.72 2.50 -19.36
N PHE A 73 8.42 1.83 -18.45
CA PHE A 73 8.11 0.44 -18.10
C PHE A 73 6.97 0.37 -17.07
N TRP A 74 7.01 1.28 -16.10
CA TRP A 74 6.08 1.35 -14.98
C TRP A 74 4.65 1.61 -15.47
N GLU A 75 4.46 2.60 -16.35
CA GLU A 75 3.13 2.92 -16.91
C GLU A 75 2.46 1.72 -17.58
N LYS A 76 3.23 0.87 -18.26
CA LYS A 76 2.71 -0.29 -18.98
C LYS A 76 2.43 -1.50 -18.08
N HIS A 77 3.17 -1.66 -16.98
CA HIS A 77 3.11 -2.88 -16.15
C HIS A 77 2.53 -2.66 -14.77
N TYR A 78 2.29 -1.42 -14.35
CA TYR A 78 1.71 -1.08 -13.06
C TYR A 78 0.44 -1.88 -12.74
N PRO A 79 -0.57 -1.99 -13.63
CA PRO A 79 -1.78 -2.76 -13.32
C PRO A 79 -1.47 -4.25 -13.06
N LYS A 80 -0.53 -4.82 -13.80
CA LYS A 80 -0.15 -6.24 -13.66
C LYS A 80 0.53 -6.50 -12.32
N VAL A 81 1.46 -5.62 -11.92
CA VAL A 81 2.19 -5.73 -10.66
C VAL A 81 1.22 -5.63 -9.47
N SER A 82 0.33 -4.64 -9.49
CA SER A 82 -0.67 -4.45 -8.43
C SER A 82 -1.64 -5.64 -8.32
N ILE A 83 -2.12 -6.17 -9.45
CA ILE A 83 -3.03 -7.33 -9.46
C ILE A 83 -2.33 -8.58 -8.90
N VAL A 84 -1.09 -8.85 -9.30
CA VAL A 84 -0.34 -10.02 -8.82
C VAL A 84 -0.15 -9.93 -7.31
N LEU A 85 0.25 -8.77 -6.78
CA LEU A 85 0.52 -8.59 -5.37
C LEU A 85 -0.76 -8.61 -4.52
N ALA A 86 -1.86 -8.07 -5.05
CA ALA A 86 -3.18 -8.20 -4.45
C ALA A 86 -3.65 -9.66 -4.43
N LEU A 87 -3.44 -10.41 -5.50
CA LEU A 87 -3.86 -11.81 -5.60
C LEU A 87 -3.06 -12.72 -4.66
N ILE A 88 -1.76 -12.46 -4.47
CA ILE A 88 -0.93 -13.14 -3.46
C ILE A 88 -1.49 -12.90 -2.05
N THR A 89 -1.83 -11.65 -1.74
CA THR A 89 -2.38 -11.29 -0.41
C THR A 89 -3.75 -11.93 -0.20
N ALA A 90 -4.62 -11.87 -1.21
CA ALA A 90 -5.94 -12.47 -1.18
C ALA A 90 -5.86 -14.00 -1.06
N SER A 91 -5.00 -14.67 -1.83
CA SER A 91 -4.86 -16.13 -1.77
C SER A 91 -4.34 -16.60 -0.42
N TYR A 92 -3.44 -15.84 0.23
CA TYR A 92 -3.02 -16.13 1.60
C TYR A 92 -4.20 -16.09 2.58
N TYR A 93 -5.02 -15.04 2.54
CA TYR A 93 -6.22 -14.94 3.37
C TYR A 93 -7.22 -16.08 3.12
N LEU A 94 -7.36 -16.49 1.86
CA LEU A 94 -8.34 -17.49 1.46
C LEU A 94 -7.89 -18.93 1.80
N ILE A 95 -6.61 -19.23 1.59
CA ILE A 95 -6.08 -20.61 1.63
C ILE A 95 -5.40 -20.92 2.96
N VAL A 96 -4.69 -19.95 3.57
CA VAL A 96 -3.94 -20.18 4.82
C VAL A 96 -4.81 -19.87 6.04
N LEU A 97 -5.49 -18.71 6.02
CA LEU A 97 -6.33 -18.26 7.13
C LEU A 97 -7.78 -18.75 7.03
N HIS A 98 -8.21 -19.18 5.85
CA HIS A 98 -9.61 -19.55 5.55
C HIS A 98 -10.65 -18.49 5.92
N ASP A 99 -10.24 -17.21 6.01
CA ASP A 99 -11.09 -16.12 6.47
C ASP A 99 -11.69 -15.35 5.29
N MET A 100 -12.81 -15.89 4.78
CA MET A 100 -13.60 -15.26 3.72
C MET A 100 -14.32 -13.99 4.18
N HIS A 101 -14.58 -13.87 5.48
CA HIS A 101 -15.39 -12.78 6.01
C HIS A 101 -14.58 -11.49 6.00
N SER A 102 -13.37 -11.51 6.57
CA SER A 102 -12.48 -10.34 6.59
C SER A 102 -12.16 -9.83 5.20
N LEU A 103 -11.86 -10.72 4.24
CA LEU A 103 -11.57 -10.31 2.86
C LEU A 103 -12.77 -9.62 2.19
N ARG A 104 -13.99 -10.15 2.38
CA ARG A 104 -15.21 -9.53 1.83
C ARG A 104 -15.54 -8.19 2.49
N HIS A 105 -15.36 -8.11 3.80
CA HIS A 105 -15.57 -6.87 4.56
C HIS A 105 -14.62 -5.78 4.08
N THR A 106 -13.32 -6.06 4.04
CA THR A 106 -12.32 -5.10 3.55
C THR A 106 -12.53 -4.74 2.08
N LEU A 107 -12.94 -5.68 1.23
CA LEU A 107 -13.29 -5.39 -0.17
C LEU A 107 -14.45 -4.38 -0.27
N ALA A 108 -15.48 -4.54 0.56
CA ALA A 108 -16.62 -3.62 0.59
C ALA A 108 -16.19 -2.21 1.02
N GLU A 109 -15.37 -2.09 2.07
CA GLU A 109 -14.79 -0.81 2.50
C GLU A 109 -13.96 -0.16 1.39
N TYR A 110 -13.15 -0.94 0.68
CA TYR A 110 -12.33 -0.46 -0.41
C TYR A 110 -13.17 0.03 -1.59
N LEU A 111 -14.26 -0.67 -1.93
CA LEU A 111 -15.21 -0.24 -2.96
C LEU A 111 -15.94 1.04 -2.55
N SER A 112 -16.37 1.15 -1.30
CA SER A 112 -16.98 2.38 -0.76
C SER A 112 -16.01 3.57 -0.84
N PHE A 113 -14.74 3.35 -0.51
CA PHE A 113 -13.70 4.37 -0.65
C PHE A 113 -13.47 4.78 -2.12
N ILE A 114 -13.40 3.82 -3.05
CA ILE A 114 -13.29 4.11 -4.49
C ILE A 114 -14.50 4.89 -4.99
N ALA A 115 -15.71 4.52 -4.57
CA ALA A 115 -16.94 5.23 -4.93
C ALA A 115 -16.93 6.67 -4.40
N LEU A 116 -16.46 6.88 -3.17
CA LEU A 116 -16.27 8.21 -2.59
C LEU A 116 -15.27 9.02 -3.39
N LEU A 117 -14.07 8.49 -3.66
CA LEU A 117 -13.05 9.16 -4.48
C LEU A 117 -13.56 9.46 -5.89
N SER A 118 -14.31 8.54 -6.49
CA SER A 118 -14.91 8.74 -7.81
C SER A 118 -15.96 9.85 -7.78
N SER A 119 -16.82 9.89 -6.77
CA SER A 119 -17.79 10.96 -6.58
C SER A 119 -17.09 12.31 -6.41
N LEU A 120 -16.04 12.36 -5.58
CA LEU A 120 -15.24 13.56 -5.39
C LEU A 120 -14.58 14.01 -6.70
N PHE A 121 -13.99 13.09 -7.46
CA PHE A 121 -13.37 13.38 -8.76
C PHE A 121 -14.38 13.94 -9.76
N VAL A 122 -15.57 13.34 -9.86
CA VAL A 122 -16.64 13.83 -10.77
C VAL A 122 -17.14 15.21 -10.32
N ALA A 123 -17.40 15.39 -9.02
CA ALA A 123 -17.88 16.64 -8.47
C ALA A 123 -16.84 17.77 -8.62
N SER A 124 -15.56 17.51 -8.33
CA SER A 124 -14.48 18.51 -8.46
C SER A 124 -14.06 18.74 -9.91
N GLY A 125 -14.02 17.68 -10.72
CA GLY A 125 -13.57 17.74 -12.12
C GLY A 125 -14.54 18.49 -13.04
N GLY A 126 -15.82 18.57 -12.68
CA GLY A 126 -16.83 19.35 -13.39
C GLY A 126 -16.79 20.86 -13.12
N ILE A 127 -16.02 21.31 -12.12
CA ILE A 127 -15.97 22.73 -11.72
C ILE A 127 -14.76 23.39 -12.38
N LEU A 128 -14.98 24.15 -13.44
CA LEU A 128 -13.95 24.97 -14.09
C LEU A 128 -14.10 26.45 -13.68
N ILE A 129 -13.23 26.92 -12.79
CA ILE A 129 -13.16 28.35 -12.42
C ILE A 129 -12.10 29.03 -13.30
N LYS A 130 -12.54 29.85 -14.26
CA LYS A 130 -11.63 30.68 -15.07
C LYS A 130 -11.29 31.94 -14.31
N VAL A 131 -10.00 32.16 -14.09
CA VAL A 131 -9.46 33.37 -13.44
C VAL A 131 -8.42 33.97 -14.36
N ASP A 132 -8.57 35.24 -14.72
CA ASP A 132 -7.66 35.96 -15.63
C ASP A 132 -6.32 36.36 -14.98
N LYS A 133 -5.95 35.69 -13.88
CA LYS A 133 -4.72 35.93 -13.11
C LYS A 133 -3.74 34.79 -13.36
N LYS A 134 -2.44 35.09 -13.40
CA LYS A 134 -1.39 34.05 -13.48
C LYS A 134 -1.58 33.04 -12.35
N SER A 135 -1.66 31.75 -12.70
CA SER A 135 -1.69 30.66 -11.72
C SER A 135 -0.36 30.61 -10.99
N THR A 136 -0.32 31.16 -9.79
CA THR A 136 0.84 31.10 -8.88
C THR A 136 0.51 30.18 -7.71
N PRO A 137 1.52 29.52 -7.10
CA PRO A 137 1.29 28.61 -5.97
C PRO A 137 0.49 29.25 -4.85
N PHE A 138 0.74 30.54 -4.56
CA PHE A 138 0.03 31.31 -3.55
C PHE A 138 -1.48 31.43 -3.84
N ILE A 139 -1.85 31.71 -5.09
CA ILE A 139 -3.26 31.83 -5.48
C ILE A 139 -3.98 30.49 -5.40
N ASN A 140 -3.32 29.39 -5.77
CA ASN A 140 -3.89 28.05 -5.64
C ASN A 140 -4.12 27.68 -4.16
N VAL A 141 -3.16 27.97 -3.29
CA VAL A 141 -3.32 27.76 -1.83
C VAL A 141 -4.47 28.60 -1.28
N LEU A 142 -4.60 29.86 -1.70
CA LEU A 142 -5.70 30.72 -1.28
C LEU A 142 -7.06 30.17 -1.71
N PHE A 143 -7.18 29.67 -2.95
CA PHE A 143 -8.41 29.01 -3.42
C PHE A 143 -8.73 27.74 -2.64
N LEU A 144 -7.73 26.90 -2.35
CA LEU A 144 -7.91 25.69 -1.54
C LEU A 144 -8.32 26.04 -0.10
N LEU A 145 -7.69 27.04 0.52
CA LEU A 145 -8.01 27.50 1.87
C LEU A 145 -9.43 28.06 1.94
N PHE A 146 -9.83 28.87 0.96
CA PHE A 146 -11.19 29.40 0.88
C PHE A 146 -12.23 28.28 0.75
N GLY A 147 -11.98 27.31 -0.15
CA GLY A 147 -12.84 26.12 -0.28
C GLY A 147 -12.92 25.30 1.01
N ALA A 148 -11.79 25.13 1.70
CA ALA A 148 -11.74 24.41 2.97
C ALA A 148 -12.55 25.09 4.08
N VAL A 149 -12.48 26.43 4.19
CA VAL A 149 -13.24 27.20 5.20
C VAL A 149 -14.73 27.17 4.93
N ILE A 150 -15.18 27.22 3.67
CA ILE A 150 -16.62 27.16 3.36
C ILE A 150 -17.18 25.75 3.55
N SER A 151 -16.37 24.72 3.32
CA SER A 151 -16.79 23.33 3.44
C SER A 151 -16.88 22.83 4.88
N ASN A 152 -16.34 23.56 5.86
CA ASN A 152 -16.24 23.15 7.27
C ASN A 152 -16.87 24.17 8.20
#